data_AF-A0AA34Z0Y8-F1
#
_entry.id   AF-A0AA34Z0Y8-F1
#
_cell.length_a   1.000
_cell.length_b   1.000
_cell.length_c   1.000
_cell.angle_alpha   90.00
_cell.angle_beta   90.00
_cell.angle_gamma   90.00
#
_symmetry.space_group_name_H-M   'P 1'
#
loop_
_entity.id
_entity.type
_entity.pdbx_description
1 polymer ?
#
loop_
_entity_poly.entity_id
_entity_poly.type
_entity_poly.pdbx_seq_one_letter_code
_entity_poly.pdbx_strand_id
1 'polypeptide(L)'
;MTIYKKLKYISSDCGSGKTHALIQQILRTDDRYIIVQGTLQLVEQTHRDLGTVSKMITSRSCTESVEKELYEFLLNPTCRVLLITDKSFLRITDLSLLRQWKIYLDDVVSFHDFATPNTNQKSLIENELFHSFEAIGDNHVTAKPVTEFNDVVLENAAKAFSFVKQYDHFLFNARFFEKVGGTNQYKQEKDQLQVMSWVNLKRFIGLDITFMANDFENTLVYLSSPESFERTTIKLRERSVPLQQRMRVHYFSDVPLTASLRSNSPEQFEKVLEWIRSNLTDYIFTVNSDQNEKVLNGKYVPPKSRGINDYKNYTKAVWLSSLKPSNVEVKQCELMFGLTYKQIVQARENEELYQFIQRTKLRDYESDVVVDIYVFDKQQALSLADTPIFIDLAIEVTNSAKPVSTFLPLNLSTSQKKAYQRITKEQFPTIESFNKWMNKKAQLQLNEQQRLHFVSKYNSLR
;
A
#
# COMPACT_ATOMS: atom_id res chain seq x y z
N MET A 1 -15.40 10.25 -30.37
CA MET A 1 -15.21 10.15 -28.91
C MET A 1 -15.38 8.68 -28.54
N THR A 2 -14.29 7.92 -28.49
CA THR A 2 -14.33 6.48 -28.28
C THR A 2 -14.66 6.21 -26.80
N ILE A 3 -15.83 5.64 -26.53
CA ILE A 3 -16.22 5.24 -25.17
C ILE A 3 -15.37 4.00 -24.84
N TYR A 4 -14.25 4.20 -24.16
CA TYR A 4 -13.47 3.10 -23.62
C TYR A 4 -14.30 2.38 -22.55
N LYS A 5 -14.37 1.05 -22.63
CA LYS A 5 -15.05 0.21 -21.62
C LYS A 5 -14.27 0.33 -20.31
N LYS A 6 -14.91 0.87 -19.27
CA LYS A 6 -14.32 1.05 -17.94
C LYS A 6 -14.09 -0.29 -17.25
N LEU A 7 -13.17 -0.29 -16.29
CA LEU A 7 -12.98 -1.41 -15.36
C LEU A 7 -14.16 -1.40 -14.38
N LYS A 8 -14.72 -2.56 -14.05
CA LYS A 8 -15.82 -2.64 -13.09
C LYS A 8 -15.26 -2.83 -11.68
N TYR A 9 -16.02 -2.41 -10.68
CA TYR A 9 -15.72 -2.76 -9.30
C TYR A 9 -16.97 -3.04 -8.46
N ILE A 10 -16.81 -3.90 -7.47
CA ILE A 10 -17.75 -4.20 -6.41
C ILE A 10 -17.08 -3.81 -5.10
N SER A 11 -17.69 -2.86 -4.40
CA SER A 11 -17.29 -2.43 -3.06
C SER A 11 -18.29 -2.96 -2.05
N SER A 12 -17.81 -3.73 -1.07
CA SER A 12 -18.66 -4.29 -0.02
C SER A 12 -17.87 -4.76 1.20
N ASP A 13 -18.56 -4.79 2.34
CA ASP A 13 -18.01 -5.20 3.63
C ASP A 13 -17.16 -6.48 3.60
N CYS A 14 -16.16 -6.50 4.48
CA CYS A 14 -15.42 -7.72 4.79
C CYS A 14 -16.37 -8.82 5.30
N GLY A 15 -16.25 -10.01 4.73
CA GLY A 15 -17.10 -11.14 5.09
C GLY A 15 -18.50 -11.13 4.45
N SER A 16 -18.84 -10.19 3.56
CA SER A 16 -20.17 -10.12 2.92
C SER A 16 -20.52 -11.31 2.03
N GLY A 17 -19.57 -12.20 1.75
CA GLY A 17 -19.79 -13.39 0.92
C GLY A 17 -19.44 -13.18 -0.56
N LYS A 18 -18.66 -12.15 -0.89
CA LYS A 18 -18.12 -11.84 -2.23
C LYS A 18 -17.70 -13.09 -3.03
N THR A 19 -16.68 -13.81 -2.57
CA THR A 19 -16.14 -15.00 -3.26
C THR A 19 -17.21 -16.09 -3.43
N HIS A 20 -18.06 -16.31 -2.43
CA HIS A 20 -19.14 -17.29 -2.51
C HIS A 20 -20.19 -16.90 -3.56
N ALA A 21 -20.60 -15.64 -3.59
CA ALA A 21 -21.54 -15.13 -4.59
C ALA A 21 -20.97 -15.25 -6.02
N LEU A 22 -19.66 -14.99 -6.18
CA LEU A 22 -18.96 -15.21 -7.46
C LEU A 22 -18.98 -16.69 -7.87
N ILE A 23 -18.64 -17.61 -6.97
CA ILE A 23 -18.69 -19.07 -7.25
C ILE A 23 -20.10 -19.47 -7.69
N GLN A 24 -21.14 -19.03 -6.97
CA GLN A 24 -22.53 -19.33 -7.33
C GLN A 24 -22.94 -18.76 -8.70
N GLN A 25 -22.43 -17.59 -9.06
CA GLN A 25 -22.64 -17.02 -10.39
C GLN A 25 -21.95 -17.86 -11.47
N ILE A 26 -20.70 -18.27 -11.25
CA ILE A 26 -19.91 -19.08 -12.18
C ILE A 26 -20.54 -20.44 -12.43
N LEU A 27 -21.07 -21.09 -11.39
CA LEU A 27 -21.70 -22.41 -11.50
C LEU A 27 -23.03 -22.39 -12.30
N ARG A 28 -23.62 -21.21 -12.53
CA ARG A 28 -24.89 -21.04 -13.25
C ARG A 28 -24.73 -20.69 -14.73
N THR A 29 -23.50 -20.48 -15.20
CA THR A 29 -23.21 -20.10 -16.58
C THR A 29 -22.13 -21.00 -17.17
N ASP A 30 -22.06 -21.04 -18.51
CA ASP A 30 -20.99 -21.72 -19.26
C ASP A 30 -19.89 -20.77 -19.72
N ASP A 31 -19.89 -19.52 -19.21
CA ASP A 31 -18.87 -18.53 -19.54
C ASP A 31 -17.48 -18.95 -19.06
N ARG A 32 -16.45 -18.34 -19.67
CA ARG A 32 -15.05 -18.49 -19.28
C ARG A 32 -14.66 -17.45 -18.23
N TYR A 33 -14.06 -17.90 -17.13
CA TYR A 33 -13.69 -17.05 -15.99
C TYR A 33 -12.22 -17.16 -15.63
N ILE A 34 -11.59 -16.03 -15.29
CA ILE A 34 -10.31 -15.99 -14.59
C ILE A 34 -10.58 -15.38 -13.21
N ILE A 35 -10.24 -16.11 -12.15
CA ILE A 35 -10.29 -15.63 -10.78
C ILE A 35 -8.85 -15.38 -10.31
N VAL A 36 -8.59 -14.14 -9.93
CA VAL A 36 -7.28 -13.67 -9.48
C VAL A 36 -7.36 -13.37 -7.99
N GLN A 37 -6.54 -14.04 -7.19
CA GLN A 37 -6.54 -13.92 -5.73
C GLN A 37 -5.12 -13.73 -5.19
N GLY A 38 -4.98 -12.94 -4.11
CA GLY A 38 -3.66 -12.57 -3.57
C GLY A 38 -2.97 -13.63 -2.70
N THR A 39 -3.65 -14.71 -2.32
CA THR A 39 -3.05 -15.76 -1.47
C THR A 39 -3.32 -17.17 -2.02
N LEU A 40 -2.33 -18.05 -1.91
CA LEU A 40 -2.45 -19.44 -2.35
C LEU A 40 -3.56 -20.19 -1.62
N GLN A 41 -3.75 -19.92 -0.33
CA GLN A 41 -4.81 -20.56 0.47
C GLN A 41 -6.20 -20.23 -0.06
N LEU A 42 -6.45 -18.98 -0.47
CA LEU A 42 -7.73 -18.59 -1.10
C LEU A 42 -7.92 -19.26 -2.46
N VAL A 43 -6.86 -19.32 -3.27
CA VAL A 43 -6.88 -19.99 -4.57
C VAL A 43 -7.23 -21.47 -4.41
N GLU A 44 -6.57 -22.17 -3.49
CA GLU A 44 -6.82 -23.59 -3.18
C GLU A 44 -8.25 -23.82 -2.68
N GLN A 45 -8.76 -22.96 -1.79
CA GLN A 45 -10.14 -23.05 -1.31
C GLN A 45 -11.15 -22.86 -2.44
N THR A 46 -10.97 -21.82 -3.25
CA THR A 46 -11.89 -21.49 -4.35
C THR A 46 -11.87 -22.58 -5.42
N HIS A 47 -10.70 -23.17 -5.71
CA HIS A 47 -10.56 -24.31 -6.62
C HIS A 47 -11.33 -25.53 -6.11
N ARG A 48 -11.23 -25.85 -4.82
CA ARG A 48 -12.01 -26.94 -4.20
C ARG A 48 -13.51 -26.71 -4.30
N ASP A 49 -13.96 -25.47 -4.07
CA ASP A 49 -15.38 -25.12 -4.11
C ASP A 49 -15.97 -25.14 -5.55
N LEU A 50 -15.14 -24.87 -6.56
CA LEU A 50 -15.52 -24.97 -7.97
C LEU A 50 -15.43 -26.41 -8.51
N GLY A 51 -14.52 -27.23 -7.98
CA GLY A 51 -14.30 -28.59 -8.43
C GLY A 51 -13.78 -28.67 -9.87
N THR A 52 -14.31 -29.63 -10.64
CA THR A 52 -13.77 -30.04 -11.95
C THR A 52 -13.91 -29.00 -13.06
N VAL A 53 -14.72 -27.96 -12.88
CA VAL A 53 -14.86 -26.88 -13.89
C VAL A 53 -13.67 -25.92 -13.89
N SER A 54 -12.74 -26.11 -12.95
CA SER A 54 -11.65 -25.17 -12.69
C SER A 54 -10.26 -25.81 -12.74
N LYS A 55 -9.27 -25.01 -13.14
CA LYS A 55 -7.84 -25.33 -13.09
C LYS A 55 -7.13 -24.26 -12.27
N MET A 56 -6.29 -24.70 -11.35
CA MET A 56 -5.40 -23.84 -10.59
C MET A 56 -4.00 -23.87 -11.20
N ILE A 57 -3.42 -22.70 -11.46
CA ILE A 57 -2.03 -22.56 -11.91
C ILE A 57 -1.29 -21.62 -10.95
N THR A 58 -0.46 -22.22 -10.10
CA THR A 58 0.31 -21.54 -9.05
C THR A 58 1.68 -22.18 -8.92
N SER A 59 2.58 -21.55 -8.15
CA SER A 59 3.89 -22.13 -7.83
C SER A 59 3.83 -23.46 -7.07
N ARG A 60 2.67 -23.84 -6.52
CA ARG A 60 2.45 -25.14 -5.85
C ARG A 60 1.92 -26.22 -6.78
N SER A 61 1.35 -25.86 -7.93
CA SER A 61 0.69 -26.80 -8.84
C SER A 61 1.47 -27.06 -10.13
N CYS A 62 2.40 -26.18 -10.50
CA CYS A 62 3.17 -26.33 -11.72
C CYS A 62 4.39 -27.25 -11.55
N THR A 63 4.75 -27.98 -12.62
CA THR A 63 5.93 -28.86 -12.67
C THR A 63 7.17 -28.16 -13.24
N GLU A 64 6.99 -27.20 -14.16
CA GLU A 64 8.10 -26.46 -14.80
C GLU A 64 8.09 -24.98 -14.38
N SER A 65 7.21 -24.18 -15.00
CA SER A 65 7.06 -22.76 -14.68
C SER A 65 5.60 -22.35 -14.74
N VAL A 66 5.21 -21.50 -13.79
CA VAL A 66 3.86 -20.90 -13.74
C VAL A 66 3.54 -20.17 -15.04
N GLU A 67 4.53 -19.49 -15.63
CA GLU A 67 4.37 -18.69 -16.85
C GLU A 67 4.08 -19.55 -18.08
N LYS A 68 4.84 -20.64 -18.26
CA LYS A 68 4.65 -21.56 -19.38
C LYS A 68 3.30 -22.28 -19.29
N GLU A 69 2.97 -22.86 -18.15
CA GLU A 69 1.69 -23.58 -17.97
C GLU A 69 0.50 -22.62 -18.13
N LEU A 70 0.62 -21.37 -17.67
CA LEU A 70 -0.40 -20.34 -17.86
C LEU A 70 -0.60 -20.00 -19.34
N TYR A 71 0.49 -19.80 -20.09
CA TYR A 71 0.41 -19.49 -21.52
C TYR A 71 -0.18 -20.64 -22.33
N GLU A 72 0.26 -21.88 -22.06
CA GLU A 72 -0.29 -23.10 -22.67
C GLU A 72 -1.78 -23.24 -22.41
N PHE A 73 -2.22 -23.01 -21.16
CA PHE A 73 -3.63 -23.05 -20.80
C PHE A 73 -4.44 -21.95 -21.49
N LEU A 74 -3.94 -20.72 -21.55
CA LEU A 74 -4.66 -19.60 -22.17
C LEU A 74 -4.83 -19.79 -23.69
N LEU A 75 -3.86 -20.42 -24.35
CA LEU A 75 -3.95 -20.82 -25.75
C LEU A 75 -4.93 -21.98 -25.96
N ASN A 76 -4.88 -23.01 -25.10
CA ASN A 76 -5.71 -24.22 -25.21
C ASN A 76 -6.40 -24.54 -23.87
N PRO A 77 -7.50 -23.82 -23.52
CA PRO A 77 -8.13 -23.98 -22.21
C PRO A 77 -8.74 -25.37 -22.05
N THR A 78 -8.32 -26.09 -21.00
CA THR A 78 -8.85 -27.43 -20.66
C THR A 78 -10.09 -27.39 -19.79
N CYS A 79 -10.39 -26.24 -19.19
CA CYS A 79 -11.59 -25.99 -18.42
C CYS A 79 -12.03 -24.52 -18.56
N ARG A 80 -13.26 -24.21 -18.14
CA ARG A 80 -13.82 -22.87 -18.30
C ARG A 80 -13.44 -21.89 -17.19
N VAL A 81 -12.89 -22.35 -16.06
CA VAL A 81 -12.43 -21.47 -14.97
C VAL A 81 -10.94 -21.64 -14.72
N LEU A 82 -10.22 -20.53 -14.70
CA LEU A 82 -8.80 -20.46 -14.34
C LEU A 82 -8.65 -19.72 -13.02
N LEU A 83 -7.92 -20.31 -12.07
CA LEU A 83 -7.51 -19.64 -10.84
C LEU A 83 -6.01 -19.43 -10.80
N ILE A 84 -5.61 -18.17 -10.59
CA ILE A 84 -4.22 -17.74 -10.56
C ILE A 84 -3.97 -16.70 -9.48
N THR A 85 -2.70 -16.47 -9.18
CA THR A 85 -2.29 -15.37 -8.30
C THR A 85 -2.29 -14.03 -9.03
N ASP A 86 -2.40 -12.94 -8.28
CA ASP A 86 -2.18 -11.58 -8.76
C ASP A 86 -0.82 -11.41 -9.47
N LYS A 87 0.25 -11.97 -8.90
CA LYS A 87 1.58 -11.96 -9.51
C LYS A 87 1.61 -12.63 -10.89
N SER A 88 0.93 -13.77 -11.03
CA SER A 88 0.82 -14.47 -12.32
C SER A 88 0.02 -13.64 -13.32
N PHE A 89 -1.10 -13.06 -12.89
CA PHE A 89 -1.95 -12.23 -13.74
C PHE A 89 -1.23 -10.98 -14.27
N LEU A 90 -0.49 -10.29 -13.40
CA LEU A 90 0.24 -9.07 -13.78
C LEU A 90 1.39 -9.32 -14.78
N ARG A 91 1.87 -10.56 -14.90
CA ARG A 91 2.92 -10.94 -15.86
C ARG A 91 2.40 -11.30 -17.25
N ILE A 92 1.07 -11.37 -17.43
CA ILE A 92 0.49 -11.66 -18.75
C ILE A 92 0.69 -10.42 -19.65
N THR A 93 1.57 -10.54 -20.64
CA THR A 93 1.90 -9.48 -21.61
C THR A 93 1.00 -9.52 -22.84
N ASP A 94 0.65 -10.73 -23.33
CA ASP A 94 -0.28 -10.90 -24.45
C ASP A 94 -1.74 -10.85 -23.98
N LEU A 95 -2.29 -9.62 -23.94
CA LEU A 95 -3.66 -9.38 -23.51
C LEU A 95 -4.72 -9.88 -24.51
N SER A 96 -4.33 -10.28 -25.73
CA SER A 96 -5.27 -10.84 -26.70
C SER A 96 -5.87 -12.16 -26.18
N LEU A 97 -5.09 -12.92 -25.42
CA LEU A 97 -5.49 -14.17 -24.77
C LEU A 97 -6.59 -14.00 -23.73
N LEU A 98 -6.77 -12.79 -23.21
CA LEU A 98 -7.70 -12.46 -22.14
C LEU A 98 -9.09 -12.01 -22.64
N ARG A 99 -9.25 -11.72 -23.93
CA ARG A 99 -10.45 -11.06 -24.49
C ARG A 99 -11.75 -11.86 -24.32
N GLN A 100 -11.65 -13.19 -24.29
CA GLN A 100 -12.81 -14.09 -24.15
C GLN A 100 -13.17 -14.41 -22.69
N TRP A 101 -12.42 -13.87 -21.72
CA TRP A 101 -12.55 -14.21 -20.31
C TRP A 101 -13.24 -13.10 -19.53
N LYS A 102 -14.10 -13.50 -18.59
CA LYS A 102 -14.59 -12.64 -17.50
C LYS A 102 -13.60 -12.73 -16.34
N ILE A 103 -13.00 -11.62 -15.96
CA ILE A 103 -11.86 -11.60 -15.05
C ILE A 103 -12.29 -10.94 -13.74
N TYR A 104 -12.10 -11.65 -12.63
CA TYR A 104 -12.42 -11.17 -11.29
C TYR A 104 -11.15 -11.07 -10.45
N LEU A 105 -10.84 -9.87 -9.97
CA LEU A 105 -9.77 -9.61 -9.02
C LEU A 105 -10.37 -9.56 -7.62
N ASP A 106 -10.27 -10.67 -6.89
CA ASP A 106 -10.85 -10.84 -5.57
C ASP A 106 -9.84 -10.41 -4.50
N ASP A 107 -10.11 -9.26 -3.90
CA ASP A 107 -9.32 -8.58 -2.89
C ASP A 107 -7.91 -8.16 -3.41
N VAL A 108 -7.72 -8.12 -4.73
CA VAL A 108 -6.46 -7.69 -5.37
C VAL A 108 -6.57 -6.21 -5.76
N VAL A 109 -6.08 -5.35 -4.87
CA VAL A 109 -6.14 -3.88 -5.01
C VAL A 109 -4.76 -3.21 -5.04
N SER A 110 -3.69 -4.01 -4.95
CA SER A 110 -2.31 -3.52 -5.04
C SER A 110 -1.93 -3.36 -6.50
N PHE A 111 -1.57 -2.14 -6.90
CA PHE A 111 -1.13 -1.82 -8.26
C PHE A 111 0.28 -1.22 -8.33
N HIS A 112 0.84 -0.86 -7.17
CA HIS A 112 2.19 -0.33 -7.04
C HIS A 112 2.90 -0.98 -5.87
N ASP A 113 4.22 -0.85 -5.86
CA ASP A 113 5.11 -1.26 -4.79
C ASP A 113 6.22 -0.24 -4.61
N PHE A 114 6.63 -0.04 -3.36
CA PHE A 114 7.74 0.82 -2.99
C PHE A 114 8.78 -0.01 -2.25
N ALA A 115 10.00 -0.03 -2.80
CA ALA A 115 11.11 -0.76 -2.23
C ALA A 115 12.32 0.15 -2.03
N THR A 116 13.12 -0.20 -1.02
CA THR A 116 14.42 0.45 -0.77
C THR A 116 15.57 -0.56 -0.78
N PRO A 117 15.86 -1.23 -1.91
CA PRO A 117 16.89 -2.26 -1.97
C PRO A 117 18.24 -1.74 -1.54
N ASN A 118 18.89 -2.45 -0.61
CA ASN A 118 20.27 -2.13 -0.23
C ASN A 118 21.22 -2.77 -1.26
N THR A 119 21.61 -1.99 -2.28
CA THR A 119 22.46 -2.46 -3.37
C THR A 119 23.45 -1.39 -3.82
N ASN A 120 24.65 -1.83 -4.21
CA ASN A 120 25.67 -0.98 -4.84
C ASN A 120 25.74 -1.21 -6.36
N GLN A 121 24.85 -2.01 -6.94
CA GLN A 121 24.87 -2.42 -8.35
C GLN A 121 24.30 -1.33 -9.28
N LYS A 122 24.78 -0.09 -9.16
CA LYS A 122 24.29 1.08 -9.92
C LYS A 122 24.36 0.85 -11.44
N SER A 123 25.49 0.33 -11.92
CA SER A 123 25.74 0.04 -13.34
C SER A 123 24.78 -1.02 -13.90
N LEU A 124 24.56 -2.10 -13.17
CA LEU A 124 23.66 -3.17 -13.59
C LEU A 124 22.22 -2.63 -13.76
N ILE A 125 21.78 -1.80 -12.82
CA ILE A 125 20.44 -1.23 -12.85
C ILE A 125 20.30 -0.22 -14.01
N GLU A 126 21.24 0.72 -14.15
CA GLU A 126 21.15 1.77 -15.18
C GLU A 126 21.38 1.25 -16.61
N ASN A 127 22.23 0.24 -16.78
CA ASN A 127 22.69 -0.16 -18.12
C ASN A 127 22.11 -1.49 -18.62
N GLU A 128 21.71 -2.39 -17.72
CA GLU A 128 21.28 -3.75 -18.10
C GLU A 128 19.81 -4.05 -17.78
N LEU A 129 19.26 -3.46 -16.71
CA LEU A 129 17.88 -3.74 -16.27
C LEU A 129 16.89 -2.68 -16.74
N PHE A 130 17.36 -1.47 -17.01
CA PHE A 130 16.54 -0.34 -17.42
C PHE A 130 17.21 0.45 -18.54
N HIS A 131 16.40 1.18 -19.31
CA HIS A 131 16.87 2.08 -20.35
C HIS A 131 15.98 3.32 -20.44
N SER A 132 16.36 4.29 -21.29
CA SER A 132 15.57 5.50 -21.55
C SER A 132 15.25 6.29 -20.27
N PHE A 133 16.28 6.61 -19.49
CA PHE A 133 16.12 7.40 -18.27
C PHE A 133 15.71 8.84 -18.58
N GLU A 134 14.68 9.32 -17.91
CA GLU A 134 14.14 10.68 -18.05
C GLU A 134 13.96 11.33 -16.67
N ALA A 135 14.33 12.61 -16.54
CA ALA A 135 14.21 13.33 -15.29
C ALA A 135 12.74 13.70 -14.99
N ILE A 136 12.31 13.45 -13.75
CA ILE A 136 10.99 13.80 -13.23
C ILE A 136 11.17 14.73 -12.02
N GLY A 137 11.14 16.04 -12.29
CA GLY A 137 11.50 17.05 -11.31
C GLY A 137 12.98 17.01 -10.93
N ASP A 138 13.32 17.59 -9.78
CA ASP A 138 14.73 17.80 -9.39
C ASP A 138 15.40 16.55 -8.80
N ASN A 139 14.61 15.61 -8.26
CA ASN A 139 15.12 14.53 -7.39
C ASN A 139 14.77 13.12 -7.87
N HIS A 140 14.06 12.97 -8.99
CA HIS A 140 13.62 11.66 -9.47
C HIS A 140 13.92 11.45 -10.96
N VAL A 141 14.03 10.18 -11.33
CA VAL A 141 14.13 9.74 -12.73
C VAL A 141 13.15 8.60 -12.96
N THR A 142 12.58 8.52 -14.16
CA THR A 142 11.83 7.36 -14.65
C THR A 142 12.64 6.62 -15.70
N ALA A 143 12.37 5.33 -15.90
CA ALA A 143 13.02 4.52 -16.93
C ALA A 143 12.09 3.40 -17.39
N LYS A 144 12.43 2.80 -18.54
CA LYS A 144 11.73 1.63 -19.10
C LYS A 144 12.46 0.33 -18.72
N PRO A 145 11.75 -0.72 -18.29
CA PRO A 145 12.38 -1.99 -17.95
C PRO A 145 12.85 -2.71 -19.22
N VAL A 146 13.99 -3.40 -19.11
CA VAL A 146 14.37 -4.44 -20.07
C VAL A 146 13.56 -5.70 -19.74
N THR A 147 12.80 -6.21 -20.72
CA THR A 147 11.86 -7.34 -20.52
C THR A 147 12.34 -8.64 -21.16
N GLU A 148 13.27 -8.57 -22.12
CA GLU A 148 13.89 -9.71 -22.78
C GLU A 148 15.36 -9.79 -22.41
N PHE A 149 15.79 -10.92 -21.85
CA PHE A 149 17.18 -11.16 -21.45
C PHE A 149 17.73 -12.34 -22.24
N ASN A 150 18.74 -12.08 -23.07
CA ASN A 150 19.40 -13.13 -23.87
C ASN A 150 20.55 -13.80 -23.10
N ASP A 151 20.90 -13.29 -21.92
CA ASP A 151 22.01 -13.76 -21.09
C ASP A 151 21.47 -14.32 -19.75
N VAL A 152 21.86 -15.56 -19.42
CA VAL A 152 21.49 -16.26 -18.18
C VAL A 152 21.93 -15.49 -16.93
N VAL A 153 23.06 -14.78 -16.98
CA VAL A 153 23.55 -13.93 -15.89
C VAL A 153 22.63 -12.73 -15.69
N LEU A 154 22.20 -12.08 -16.77
CA LEU A 154 21.24 -10.98 -16.70
C LEU A 154 19.86 -11.46 -16.24
N GLU A 155 19.45 -12.66 -16.67
CA GLU A 155 18.22 -13.28 -16.19
C GLU A 155 18.27 -13.54 -14.67
N ASN A 156 19.41 -14.04 -14.17
CA ASN A 156 19.61 -14.25 -12.74
C ASN A 156 19.72 -12.93 -11.95
N ALA A 157 20.31 -11.89 -12.53
CA ALA A 157 20.27 -10.54 -11.98
C ALA A 157 18.82 -10.00 -11.89
N ALA A 158 18.02 -10.16 -12.95
CA ALA A 158 16.62 -9.78 -12.96
C ALA A 158 15.79 -10.58 -11.93
N LYS A 159 16.17 -11.81 -11.57
CA LYS A 159 15.56 -12.55 -10.45
C LYS A 159 15.82 -11.85 -9.10
N ALA A 160 17.02 -11.30 -8.90
CA ALA A 160 17.32 -10.49 -7.71
C ALA A 160 16.52 -9.17 -7.68
N PHE A 161 16.11 -8.67 -8.85
CA PHE A 161 15.22 -7.52 -9.04
C PHE A 161 13.85 -7.94 -9.59
N SER A 162 13.23 -8.95 -8.97
CA SER A 162 12.01 -9.58 -9.49
C SER A 162 10.83 -8.63 -9.80
N PHE A 163 10.84 -7.40 -9.27
CA PHE A 163 9.89 -6.34 -9.58
C PHE A 163 9.98 -5.83 -11.04
N VAL A 164 11.14 -5.94 -11.71
CA VAL A 164 11.37 -5.45 -13.08
C VAL A 164 10.40 -6.08 -14.08
N LYS A 165 10.16 -7.40 -13.96
CA LYS A 165 9.25 -8.15 -14.84
C LYS A 165 7.77 -8.02 -14.45
N GLN A 166 7.46 -7.45 -13.29
CA GLN A 166 6.09 -7.42 -12.74
C GLN A 166 5.36 -6.10 -13.04
N TYR A 167 6.10 -5.00 -13.14
CA TYR A 167 5.54 -3.65 -13.26
C TYR A 167 5.89 -3.00 -14.59
N ASP A 168 5.05 -2.06 -15.02
CA ASP A 168 5.19 -1.38 -16.32
C ASP A 168 5.99 -0.08 -16.20
N HIS A 169 5.93 0.55 -15.03
CA HIS A 169 6.47 1.88 -14.80
C HIS A 169 7.30 1.92 -13.51
N PHE A 170 8.33 2.77 -13.53
CA PHE A 170 9.32 2.86 -12.46
C PHE A 170 9.70 4.32 -12.22
N LEU A 171 9.87 4.67 -10.94
CA LEU A 171 10.38 5.95 -10.48
C LEU A 171 11.49 5.70 -9.47
N PHE A 172 12.64 6.31 -9.69
CA PHE A 172 13.82 6.17 -8.85
C PHE A 172 14.22 7.51 -8.25
N ASN A 173 14.95 7.50 -7.13
CA ASN A 173 15.69 8.67 -6.66
C ASN A 173 16.89 8.95 -7.58
N ALA A 174 16.93 10.15 -8.18
CA ALA A 174 17.96 10.54 -9.17
C ALA A 174 19.38 10.44 -8.59
N ARG A 175 19.54 10.81 -7.32
CA ARG A 175 20.82 10.81 -6.61
C ARG A 175 21.54 9.45 -6.64
N PHE A 176 20.78 8.34 -6.68
CA PHE A 176 21.37 7.00 -6.76
C PHE A 176 22.26 6.83 -7.99
N PHE A 177 21.88 7.45 -9.12
CA PHE A 177 22.58 7.36 -10.40
C PHE A 177 23.57 8.51 -10.64
N GLU A 178 23.84 9.35 -9.64
CA GLU A 178 24.77 10.47 -9.81
C GLU A 178 26.19 9.98 -10.14
N LYS A 179 26.75 10.60 -11.19
CA LYS A 179 28.11 10.35 -11.66
C LYS A 179 29.07 11.45 -11.21
N VAL A 180 30.34 11.10 -11.09
CA VAL A 180 31.41 12.04 -10.72
C VAL A 180 31.73 12.93 -11.92
N GLY A 181 31.45 14.22 -11.82
CA GLY A 181 32.02 15.26 -12.70
C GLY A 181 32.04 14.95 -14.21
N GLY A 182 30.90 14.61 -14.81
CA GLY A 182 30.79 14.32 -16.25
C GLY A 182 31.46 13.02 -16.72
N THR A 183 31.98 12.20 -15.81
CA THR A 183 32.50 10.86 -16.12
C THR A 183 31.38 9.80 -16.11
N ASN A 184 31.69 8.58 -16.54
CA ASN A 184 30.81 7.41 -16.40
C ASN A 184 30.93 6.69 -15.05
N GLN A 185 31.71 7.23 -14.10
CA GLN A 185 31.88 6.63 -12.78
C GLN A 185 30.82 7.16 -11.81
N TYR A 186 30.14 6.25 -11.11
CA TYR A 186 29.17 6.61 -10.09
C TYR A 186 29.85 7.21 -8.85
N LYS A 187 29.17 8.15 -8.18
CA LYS A 187 29.56 8.57 -6.85
C LYS A 187 29.59 7.38 -5.89
N GLN A 188 30.66 7.29 -5.09
CA GLN A 188 30.84 6.23 -4.09
C GLN A 188 29.97 6.43 -2.83
N GLU A 189 29.29 7.57 -2.71
CA GLU A 189 28.29 7.77 -1.65
C GLU A 189 27.25 6.65 -1.71
N LYS A 190 27.01 6.04 -0.54
CA LYS A 190 25.96 5.03 -0.36
C LYS A 190 24.60 5.72 -0.30
N ASP A 191 24.12 6.13 -1.46
CA ASP A 191 22.72 6.44 -1.63
C ASP A 191 21.96 5.11 -1.72
N GLN A 192 20.99 4.92 -0.82
CA GLN A 192 20.08 3.78 -0.89
C GLN A 192 19.19 3.95 -2.12
N LEU A 193 19.04 2.90 -2.92
CA LEU A 193 18.08 2.89 -4.02
C LEU A 193 16.68 3.00 -3.45
N GLN A 194 15.89 3.93 -3.96
CA GLN A 194 14.48 4.07 -3.69
C GLN A 194 13.77 3.88 -5.01
N VAL A 195 12.91 2.87 -5.11
CA VAL A 195 12.16 2.57 -6.32
C VAL A 195 10.68 2.44 -5.99
N MET A 196 9.86 3.24 -6.67
CA MET A 196 8.43 3.01 -6.77
C MET A 196 8.14 2.41 -8.14
N SER A 197 7.36 1.34 -8.17
CA SER A 197 7.02 0.61 -9.38
C SER A 197 5.52 0.38 -9.44
N TRP A 198 4.90 0.47 -10.62
CA TRP A 198 3.45 0.30 -10.75
C TRP A 198 3.01 -0.26 -12.10
N VAL A 199 1.82 -0.85 -12.08
CA VAL A 199 1.15 -1.42 -13.24
C VAL A 199 0.44 -0.33 -14.03
N ASN A 200 0.55 -0.37 -15.35
CA ASN A 200 -0.23 0.46 -16.26
C ASN A 200 -1.65 -0.11 -16.40
N LEU A 201 -2.58 0.33 -15.56
CA LEU A 201 -3.98 -0.12 -15.60
C LEU A 201 -4.64 0.09 -16.96
N LYS A 202 -4.19 1.10 -17.73
CA LYS A 202 -4.77 1.40 -19.05
C LYS A 202 -4.57 0.26 -20.05
N ARG A 203 -3.56 -0.60 -19.87
CA ARG A 203 -3.35 -1.75 -20.76
C ARG A 203 -4.51 -2.74 -20.69
N PHE A 204 -5.21 -2.81 -19.55
CA PHE A 204 -6.35 -3.70 -19.36
C PHE A 204 -7.70 -3.13 -19.83
N ILE A 205 -7.73 -1.88 -20.30
CA ILE A 205 -8.96 -1.26 -20.81
C ILE A 205 -9.47 -2.07 -22.01
N GLY A 206 -10.77 -2.38 -22.00
CA GLY A 206 -11.41 -3.20 -23.03
C GLY A 206 -11.59 -4.67 -22.66
N LEU A 207 -10.90 -5.17 -21.63
CA LEU A 207 -11.16 -6.50 -21.05
C LEU A 207 -12.37 -6.46 -20.09
N ASP A 208 -13.04 -7.59 -19.88
CA ASP A 208 -14.16 -7.68 -18.93
C ASP A 208 -13.63 -7.96 -17.52
N ILE A 209 -13.05 -6.92 -16.90
CA ILE A 209 -12.44 -6.98 -15.57
C ILE A 209 -13.38 -6.40 -14.52
N THR A 210 -13.56 -7.14 -13.43
CA THR A 210 -14.26 -6.68 -12.22
C THR A 210 -13.36 -6.84 -11.00
N PHE A 211 -13.08 -5.74 -10.32
CA PHE A 211 -12.45 -5.75 -9.00
C PHE A 211 -13.50 -6.03 -7.92
N MET A 212 -13.15 -6.83 -6.93
CA MET A 212 -14.01 -7.13 -5.80
C MET A 212 -13.21 -6.89 -4.53
N ALA A 213 -13.52 -5.84 -3.78
CA ALA A 213 -12.79 -5.54 -2.55
C ALA A 213 -13.71 -4.98 -1.47
N ASN A 214 -13.18 -4.94 -0.25
CA ASN A 214 -13.73 -4.06 0.78
C ASN A 214 -13.31 -2.61 0.50
N ASP A 215 -14.26 -1.69 0.71
CA ASP A 215 -14.03 -0.24 0.62
C ASP A 215 -13.22 0.18 -0.63
N PHE A 216 -13.63 -0.33 -1.80
CA PHE A 216 -12.83 -0.22 -3.03
C PHE A 216 -12.53 1.22 -3.41
N GLU A 217 -13.47 2.13 -3.17
CA GLU A 217 -13.37 3.56 -3.47
C GLU A 217 -12.25 4.25 -2.67
N ASN A 218 -11.82 3.69 -1.54
CA ASN A 218 -10.70 4.19 -0.74
C ASN A 218 -9.38 3.45 -1.03
N THR A 219 -9.37 2.51 -1.96
CA THR A 219 -8.14 1.83 -2.39
C THR A 219 -7.27 2.76 -3.24
N LEU A 220 -5.95 2.55 -3.18
CA LEU A 220 -5.01 3.38 -3.93
C LEU A 220 -5.16 3.20 -5.44
N VAL A 221 -5.59 2.02 -5.90
CA VAL A 221 -5.86 1.75 -7.31
C VAL A 221 -7.01 2.62 -7.82
N TYR A 222 -8.12 2.71 -7.08
CA TYR A 222 -9.25 3.58 -7.44
C TYR A 222 -8.85 5.04 -7.36
N LEU A 223 -8.25 5.47 -6.25
CA LEU A 223 -7.87 6.87 -6.02
C LEU A 223 -6.85 7.41 -7.04
N SER A 224 -6.02 6.54 -7.64
CA SER A 224 -5.06 6.93 -8.68
C SER A 224 -5.70 7.26 -10.04
N SER A 225 -6.88 6.72 -10.34
CA SER A 225 -7.59 6.95 -11.60
C SER A 225 -9.09 6.62 -11.47
N PRO A 226 -9.87 7.38 -10.68
CA PRO A 226 -11.28 7.08 -10.42
C PRO A 226 -12.13 7.00 -11.70
N GLU A 227 -11.78 7.79 -12.72
CA GLU A 227 -12.45 7.85 -14.01
C GLU A 227 -12.39 6.53 -14.80
N SER A 228 -11.39 5.69 -14.52
CA SER A 228 -11.19 4.38 -15.15
C SER A 228 -12.17 3.31 -14.65
N PHE A 229 -12.93 3.61 -13.58
CA PHE A 229 -13.76 2.64 -12.88
C PHE A 229 -15.27 2.95 -13.00
N GLU A 230 -16.07 1.89 -13.02
CA GLU A 230 -17.52 1.94 -12.89
C GLU A 230 -18.02 0.92 -11.86
N ARG A 231 -18.98 1.33 -11.03
CA ARG A 231 -19.53 0.45 -9.99
C ARG A 231 -20.45 -0.59 -10.61
N THR A 232 -20.33 -1.83 -10.19
CA THR A 232 -21.29 -2.90 -10.44
C THR A 232 -21.72 -3.54 -9.12
N THR A 233 -22.70 -4.43 -9.17
CA THR A 233 -23.29 -5.05 -7.98
C THR A 233 -23.30 -6.57 -8.09
N ILE A 234 -23.23 -7.22 -6.93
CA ILE A 234 -23.48 -8.65 -6.76
C ILE A 234 -24.33 -8.81 -5.51
N LYS A 235 -25.17 -9.85 -5.44
CA LYS A 235 -26.00 -10.11 -4.26
C LYS A 235 -25.13 -10.59 -3.11
N LEU A 236 -25.16 -9.87 -1.98
CA LEU A 236 -24.33 -10.13 -0.81
C LEU A 236 -25.18 -10.31 0.44
N ARG A 237 -24.54 -10.73 1.53
CA ARG A 237 -25.17 -10.85 2.84
C ARG A 237 -25.28 -9.48 3.51
N GLU A 238 -26.36 -9.30 4.26
CA GLU A 238 -26.61 -8.12 5.10
C GLU A 238 -26.47 -8.50 6.58
N ARG A 239 -26.01 -7.57 7.40
CA ARG A 239 -25.80 -7.80 8.83
C ARG A 239 -27.12 -7.58 9.58
N SER A 240 -27.40 -8.45 10.53
CA SER A 240 -28.51 -8.27 11.48
C SER A 240 -28.33 -7.02 12.35
N VAL A 241 -27.09 -6.76 12.79
CA VAL A 241 -26.72 -5.61 13.64
C VAL A 241 -25.52 -4.86 13.04
N PRO A 242 -25.56 -3.52 12.94
CA PRO A 242 -24.44 -2.71 12.46
C PRO A 242 -23.15 -2.92 13.27
N LEU A 243 -21.99 -2.91 12.60
CA LEU A 243 -20.70 -3.13 13.24
C LEU A 243 -20.37 -2.11 14.33
N GLN A 244 -20.74 -0.85 14.12
CA GLN A 244 -20.47 0.23 15.08
C GLN A 244 -21.12 -0.03 16.45
N GLN A 245 -22.23 -0.78 16.49
CA GLN A 245 -22.90 -1.17 17.74
C GLN A 245 -22.26 -2.41 18.39
N ARG A 246 -21.37 -3.09 17.67
CA ARG A 246 -20.72 -4.33 18.08
C ARG A 246 -19.23 -4.17 18.39
N MET A 247 -18.69 -2.96 18.28
CA MET A 247 -17.29 -2.67 18.54
C MET A 247 -17.15 -1.83 19.79
N ARG A 248 -16.33 -2.30 20.74
CA ARG A 248 -15.85 -1.48 21.86
C ARG A 248 -14.34 -1.29 21.68
N VAL A 249 -13.95 -0.10 21.26
CA VAL A 249 -12.57 0.21 20.86
C VAL A 249 -11.83 0.91 21.99
N HIS A 250 -10.65 0.40 22.32
CA HIS A 250 -9.75 0.91 23.35
C HIS A 250 -8.40 1.30 22.73
N TYR A 251 -7.75 2.32 23.28
CA TYR A 251 -6.41 2.74 22.86
C TYR A 251 -5.52 3.14 24.03
N PHE A 252 -4.20 3.01 23.86
CA PHE A 252 -3.22 3.20 24.93
C PHE A 252 -2.45 4.52 24.84
N SER A 253 -2.39 5.14 23.65
CA SER A 253 -1.55 6.32 23.41
C SER A 253 -2.18 7.33 22.47
N ASP A 254 -2.04 8.62 22.80
CA ASP A 254 -2.25 9.72 21.83
C ASP A 254 -1.09 9.85 20.83
N VAL A 255 0.05 9.21 21.11
CA VAL A 255 1.24 9.19 20.25
C VAL A 255 1.11 8.07 19.22
N PRO A 256 1.25 8.34 17.90
CA PRO A 256 1.14 7.32 16.87
C PRO A 256 2.18 6.21 16.98
N LEU A 257 1.76 4.96 16.78
CA LEU A 257 2.70 3.84 16.67
C LEU A 257 3.51 3.96 15.38
N THR A 258 4.83 4.05 15.51
CA THR A 258 5.79 4.04 14.41
C THR A 258 6.94 3.09 14.70
N ALA A 259 7.67 2.68 13.65
CA ALA A 259 8.91 1.91 13.84
C ALA A 259 9.91 2.67 14.73
N SER A 260 10.05 3.98 14.54
CA SER A 260 10.93 4.83 15.35
C SER A 260 10.50 4.91 16.81
N LEU A 261 9.20 4.97 17.11
CA LEU A 261 8.71 4.93 18.50
C LEU A 261 9.15 3.63 19.17
N ARG A 262 8.97 2.48 18.50
CA ARG A 262 9.39 1.18 19.05
C ARG A 262 10.89 1.08 19.28
N SER A 263 11.70 1.63 18.36
CA SER A 263 13.16 1.55 18.48
C SER A 263 13.74 2.54 19.49
N ASN A 264 13.18 3.74 19.59
CA ASN A 264 13.70 4.79 20.46
C ASN A 264 13.15 4.72 21.89
N SER A 265 11.98 4.09 22.04
CA SER A 265 11.19 4.07 23.28
C SER A 265 10.66 2.65 23.59
N PRO A 266 11.51 1.60 23.56
CA PRO A 266 11.06 0.21 23.73
C PRO A 266 10.32 -0.02 25.07
N GLU A 267 10.71 0.69 26.13
CA GLU A 267 10.07 0.64 27.44
C GLU A 267 8.60 1.07 27.41
N GLN A 268 8.24 2.02 26.55
CA GLN A 268 6.87 2.49 26.42
C GLN A 268 6.00 1.44 25.71
N PHE A 269 6.57 0.72 24.74
CA PHE A 269 5.88 -0.38 24.07
C PHE A 269 5.70 -1.57 25.03
N GLU A 270 6.69 -1.86 25.88
CA GLU A 270 6.59 -2.94 26.87
C GLU A 270 5.47 -2.70 27.90
N LYS A 271 5.23 -1.45 28.33
CA LYS A 271 4.08 -1.12 29.20
C LYS A 271 2.74 -1.62 28.62
N VAL A 272 2.54 -1.45 27.32
CA VAL A 272 1.33 -1.92 26.62
C VAL A 272 1.28 -3.45 26.60
N LEU A 273 2.41 -4.10 26.30
CA LEU A 273 2.50 -5.56 26.28
C LEU A 273 2.22 -6.17 27.67
N GLU A 274 2.80 -5.62 28.73
CA GLU A 274 2.59 -6.04 30.11
C GLU A 274 1.13 -5.88 30.53
N TRP A 275 0.51 -4.74 30.19
CA TRP A 275 -0.90 -4.52 30.46
C TRP A 275 -1.76 -5.58 29.75
N ILE A 276 -1.49 -5.87 28.48
CA ILE A 276 -2.23 -6.88 27.71
C ILE A 276 -2.09 -8.27 28.34
N ARG A 277 -0.86 -8.70 28.67
CA ARG A 277 -0.61 -10.01 29.29
C ARG A 277 -1.33 -10.17 30.64
N SER A 278 -1.45 -9.08 31.39
CA SER A 278 -2.04 -9.07 32.73
C SER A 278 -3.56 -8.98 32.74
N ASN A 279 -4.16 -8.33 31.72
CA ASN A 279 -5.59 -8.00 31.70
C ASN A 279 -6.41 -8.80 30.69
N LEU A 280 -5.77 -9.33 29.63
CA LEU A 280 -6.49 -10.01 28.56
C LEU A 280 -6.24 -11.52 28.59
N THR A 281 -7.32 -12.26 28.38
CA THR A 281 -7.33 -13.69 28.14
C THR A 281 -8.20 -13.96 26.92
N ASP A 282 -7.86 -15.01 26.17
CA ASP A 282 -8.56 -15.48 24.97
C ASP A 282 -8.79 -14.38 23.92
N TYR A 283 -7.72 -14.04 23.21
CA TYR A 283 -7.71 -12.97 22.20
C TYR A 283 -6.83 -13.34 21.01
N ILE A 284 -7.14 -12.77 19.85
CA ILE A 284 -6.22 -12.73 18.72
C ILE A 284 -5.37 -11.47 18.78
N PHE A 285 -4.13 -11.53 18.30
CA PHE A 285 -3.29 -10.34 18.21
C PHE A 285 -2.45 -10.31 16.94
N THR A 286 -1.98 -9.12 16.60
CA THR A 286 -1.03 -8.90 15.52
C THR A 286 0.03 -7.87 15.88
N VAL A 287 1.22 -8.07 15.33
CA VAL A 287 2.40 -7.19 15.41
C VAL A 287 3.03 -7.12 14.02
N ASN A 288 3.92 -6.16 13.77
CA ASN A 288 4.67 -6.13 12.51
C ASN A 288 5.49 -7.41 12.30
N SER A 289 5.77 -7.75 11.03
CA SER A 289 6.45 -8.99 10.64
C SER A 289 7.90 -9.11 11.12
N ASP A 290 8.54 -8.01 11.49
CA ASP A 290 9.87 -7.96 12.09
C ASP A 290 9.86 -8.28 13.61
N GLN A 291 8.68 -8.41 14.21
CA GLN A 291 8.50 -8.67 15.62
C GLN A 291 8.28 -10.16 15.91
N ASN A 292 8.59 -10.58 17.13
CA ASN A 292 8.41 -11.96 17.56
C ASN A 292 6.91 -12.30 17.71
N GLU A 293 6.44 -13.31 16.97
CA GLU A 293 5.07 -13.82 17.04
C GLU A 293 4.68 -14.39 18.42
N LYS A 294 5.64 -14.58 19.33
CA LYS A 294 5.44 -15.06 20.70
C LYS A 294 5.50 -13.96 21.77
N VAL A 295 5.45 -12.69 21.39
CA VAL A 295 5.55 -11.55 22.32
C VAL A 295 4.36 -11.45 23.30
N LEU A 296 3.22 -12.06 22.95
CA LEU A 296 2.00 -12.11 23.74
C LEU A 296 1.48 -13.55 23.85
N ASN A 297 0.66 -13.82 24.86
CA ASN A 297 0.04 -15.12 25.15
C ASN A 297 -1.25 -15.39 24.36
N GLY A 298 -1.70 -14.44 23.52
CA GLY A 298 -2.84 -14.62 22.64
C GLY A 298 -2.53 -15.48 21.41
N LYS A 299 -3.50 -15.58 20.49
CA LYS A 299 -3.30 -16.24 19.19
C LYS A 299 -2.76 -15.24 18.17
N TYR A 300 -1.50 -15.41 17.75
CA TYR A 300 -0.92 -14.59 16.69
C TYR A 300 -1.64 -14.80 15.36
N VAL A 301 -1.96 -13.69 14.69
CA VAL A 301 -2.50 -13.66 13.34
C VAL A 301 -1.73 -12.59 12.54
N PRO A 302 -1.12 -12.96 11.40
CA PRO A 302 -0.39 -11.99 10.59
C PRO A 302 -1.26 -10.78 10.21
N PRO A 303 -0.72 -9.55 10.17
CA PRO A 303 -1.47 -8.35 9.80
C PRO A 303 -2.21 -8.52 8.47
N LYS A 304 -1.51 -9.11 7.48
CA LYS A 304 -2.04 -9.45 6.15
C LYS A 304 -2.37 -10.95 6.07
N SER A 305 -3.56 -11.35 6.54
CA SER A 305 -3.95 -12.78 6.66
C SER A 305 -5.26 -13.11 5.93
N ARG A 306 -5.37 -12.79 4.64
CA ARG A 306 -6.61 -13.00 3.86
C ARG A 306 -6.99 -14.48 3.80
N GLY A 307 -8.28 -14.79 3.96
CA GLY A 307 -8.82 -16.15 3.80
C GLY A 307 -8.87 -17.06 5.03
N ILE A 308 -8.35 -16.63 6.18
CA ILE A 308 -8.42 -17.45 7.41
C ILE A 308 -9.76 -17.22 8.14
N ASN A 309 -10.53 -18.29 8.38
CA ASN A 309 -11.86 -18.24 9.01
C ASN A 309 -11.86 -18.73 10.46
N ASP A 310 -10.71 -19.11 11.01
CA ASP A 310 -10.61 -19.92 12.24
C ASP A 310 -10.82 -19.12 13.53
N TYR A 311 -10.95 -17.80 13.43
CA TYR A 311 -10.96 -16.89 14.59
C TYR A 311 -12.34 -16.31 14.95
N LYS A 312 -13.41 -16.81 14.32
CA LYS A 312 -14.78 -16.26 14.49
C LYS A 312 -15.34 -16.37 15.91
N ASN A 313 -14.73 -17.17 16.77
CA ASN A 313 -15.18 -17.36 18.15
C ASN A 313 -14.59 -16.34 19.12
N TYR A 314 -13.52 -15.63 18.73
CA TYR A 314 -12.88 -14.64 19.60
C TYR A 314 -13.74 -13.39 19.73
N THR A 315 -13.83 -12.84 20.94
CA THR A 315 -14.50 -11.57 21.24
C THR A 315 -13.53 -10.46 21.64
N LYS A 316 -12.22 -10.73 21.59
CA LYS A 316 -11.16 -9.75 21.84
C LYS A 316 -10.11 -9.78 20.72
N ALA A 317 -9.69 -8.61 20.26
CA ALA A 317 -8.65 -8.45 19.25
C ALA A 317 -7.67 -7.35 19.64
N VAL A 318 -6.38 -7.59 19.42
CA VAL A 318 -5.30 -6.64 19.74
C VAL A 318 -4.48 -6.33 18.49
N TRP A 319 -4.44 -5.06 18.10
CA TRP A 319 -3.64 -4.58 16.99
C TRP A 319 -2.45 -3.73 17.49
N LEU A 320 -1.25 -4.29 17.38
CA LEU A 320 0.01 -3.61 17.71
C LEU A 320 0.93 -3.50 16.48
N SER A 321 0.32 -3.43 15.30
CA SER A 321 1.04 -3.23 14.04
C SER A 321 1.00 -1.77 13.59
N SER A 322 2.02 -1.33 12.87
CA SER A 322 2.07 -0.04 12.19
C SER A 322 2.40 -0.26 10.72
N LEU A 323 1.46 0.07 9.84
CA LEU A 323 1.60 -0.12 8.39
C LEU A 323 1.70 1.23 7.64
N LYS A 324 1.97 2.30 8.38
CA LYS A 324 2.13 3.67 7.90
C LYS A 324 3.28 3.75 6.88
N PRO A 325 3.13 4.51 5.78
CA PRO A 325 4.16 4.66 4.76
C PRO A 325 5.32 5.53 5.25
N SER A 326 6.47 5.41 4.60
CA SER A 326 7.59 6.32 4.83
C SER A 326 7.34 7.68 4.18
N ASN A 327 7.98 8.75 4.68
CA ASN A 327 7.88 10.08 4.05
C ASN A 327 8.35 10.09 2.58
N VAL A 328 9.30 9.22 2.24
CA VAL A 328 9.82 9.08 0.87
C VAL A 328 8.74 8.50 -0.04
N GLU A 329 8.14 7.38 0.37
CA GLU A 329 7.04 6.74 -0.36
C GLU A 329 5.88 7.73 -0.58
N VAL A 330 5.48 8.45 0.47
CA VAL A 330 4.40 9.44 0.38
C VAL A 330 4.71 10.49 -0.69
N LYS A 331 5.95 10.98 -0.76
CA LYS A 331 6.34 11.98 -1.76
C LYS A 331 6.32 11.44 -3.18
N GLN A 332 6.68 10.17 -3.38
CA GLN A 332 6.61 9.54 -4.69
C GLN A 332 5.17 9.27 -5.11
N CYS A 333 4.33 8.78 -4.21
CA CYS A 333 2.90 8.60 -4.46
C CYS A 333 2.17 9.91 -4.72
N GLU A 334 2.50 10.99 -3.99
CA GLU A 334 1.98 12.34 -4.23
C GLU A 334 2.39 12.84 -5.62
N LEU A 335 3.66 12.66 -6.00
CA LEU A 335 4.19 13.10 -7.29
C LEU A 335 3.54 12.39 -8.48
N MET A 336 3.35 11.07 -8.38
CA MET A 336 2.86 10.27 -9.52
C MET A 336 1.35 10.14 -9.58
N PHE A 337 0.68 10.14 -8.42
CA PHE A 337 -0.74 9.80 -8.32
C PHE A 337 -1.56 10.86 -7.58
N GLY A 338 -0.95 11.92 -7.04
CA GLY A 338 -1.64 12.91 -6.23
C GLY A 338 -2.16 12.36 -4.89
N LEU A 339 -1.64 11.21 -4.44
CA LEU A 339 -2.09 10.54 -3.22
C LEU A 339 -1.49 11.19 -1.97
N THR A 340 -2.35 11.46 -0.99
CA THR A 340 -1.95 12.03 0.30
C THR A 340 -1.54 10.95 1.31
N TYR A 341 -0.79 11.36 2.33
CA TYR A 341 -0.45 10.49 3.47
C TYR A 341 -1.68 9.80 4.08
N LYS A 342 -2.77 10.56 4.30
CA LYS A 342 -4.01 10.03 4.90
C LYS A 342 -4.66 8.94 4.05
N GLN A 343 -4.68 9.11 2.72
CA GLN A 343 -5.21 8.10 1.80
C GLN A 343 -4.38 6.82 1.81
N ILE A 344 -3.05 6.95 1.87
CA ILE A 344 -2.15 5.79 1.95
C ILE A 344 -2.34 5.04 3.28
N VAL A 345 -2.44 5.77 4.40
CA VAL A 345 -2.72 5.19 5.72
C VAL A 345 -4.09 4.50 5.74
N GLN A 346 -5.13 5.13 5.18
CA GLN A 346 -6.46 4.53 5.06
C GLN A 346 -6.38 3.17 4.35
N ALA A 347 -5.75 3.12 3.18
CA ALA A 347 -5.72 1.91 2.36
C ALA A 347 -4.78 0.81 2.88
N ARG A 348 -3.70 1.17 3.61
CA ARG A 348 -2.67 0.21 4.06
C ARG A 348 -2.77 -0.20 5.51
N GLU A 349 -3.19 0.70 6.40
CA GLU A 349 -3.28 0.44 7.84
C GLU A 349 -4.72 0.28 8.28
N ASN A 350 -5.57 1.28 8.06
CA ASN A 350 -6.94 1.26 8.58
C ASN A 350 -7.75 0.12 7.97
N GLU A 351 -7.61 -0.11 6.66
CA GLU A 351 -8.28 -1.21 5.98
C GLU A 351 -7.78 -2.58 6.45
N GLU A 352 -6.48 -2.78 6.64
CA GLU A 352 -5.95 -4.05 7.16
C GLU A 352 -6.32 -4.26 8.64
N LEU A 353 -6.37 -3.19 9.45
CA LEU A 353 -6.91 -3.21 10.81
C LEU A 353 -8.39 -3.61 10.81
N TYR A 354 -9.20 -2.98 9.96
CA TYR A 354 -10.61 -3.31 9.82
C TYR A 354 -10.81 -4.78 9.41
N GLN A 355 -10.05 -5.27 8.43
CA GLN A 355 -10.09 -6.69 8.05
C GLN A 355 -9.65 -7.61 9.20
N PHE A 356 -8.63 -7.22 9.98
CA PHE A 356 -8.14 -7.96 11.14
C PHE A 356 -9.23 -8.19 12.19
N ILE A 357 -9.89 -7.12 12.63
CA ILE A 357 -10.96 -7.24 13.63
C ILE A 357 -12.15 -8.04 13.08
N GLN A 358 -12.40 -8.00 11.77
CA GLN A 358 -13.43 -8.78 11.08
C GLN A 358 -13.11 -10.29 11.00
N ARG A 359 -12.04 -10.77 11.63
CA ARG A 359 -11.79 -12.20 11.84
C ARG A 359 -12.40 -12.73 13.14
N THR A 360 -12.72 -11.85 14.08
CA THR A 360 -13.39 -12.15 15.35
C THR A 360 -14.87 -12.49 15.14
N LYS A 361 -15.63 -12.54 16.24
CA LYS A 361 -17.10 -12.66 16.23
C LYS A 361 -17.79 -11.59 15.38
N LEU A 362 -17.14 -10.46 15.08
CA LEU A 362 -17.64 -9.47 14.11
C LEU A 362 -17.88 -10.04 12.70
N ARG A 363 -17.21 -11.14 12.32
CA ARG A 363 -17.43 -11.82 11.03
C ARG A 363 -18.78 -12.52 10.93
N ASP A 364 -19.41 -12.80 12.06
CA ASP A 364 -20.71 -13.45 12.13
C ASP A 364 -21.81 -12.41 11.90
N TYR A 365 -22.49 -12.50 10.75
CA TYR A 365 -23.49 -11.52 10.30
C TYR A 365 -24.80 -11.61 11.09
N GLU A 366 -25.03 -12.75 11.77
CA GLU A 366 -26.23 -12.99 12.58
C GLU A 366 -25.98 -12.71 14.07
N SER A 367 -24.73 -12.48 14.47
CA SER A 367 -24.37 -12.21 15.86
C SER A 367 -24.60 -10.75 16.22
N ASP A 368 -25.03 -10.51 17.44
CA ASP A 368 -25.12 -9.20 18.11
C ASP A 368 -23.99 -8.98 19.13
N VAL A 369 -23.26 -10.04 19.49
CA VAL A 369 -22.11 -10.02 20.42
C VAL A 369 -21.13 -8.88 20.10
N VAL A 370 -20.83 -8.10 21.15
CA VAL A 370 -19.85 -7.03 21.17
C VAL A 370 -18.43 -7.61 21.26
N VAL A 371 -17.51 -7.02 20.52
CA VAL A 371 -16.09 -7.37 20.48
C VAL A 371 -15.26 -6.23 21.01
N ASP A 372 -14.37 -6.54 21.95
CA ASP A 372 -13.36 -5.62 22.48
C ASP A 372 -12.16 -5.55 21.53
N ILE A 373 -11.83 -4.34 21.09
CA ILE A 373 -10.72 -4.09 20.17
C ILE A 373 -9.74 -3.18 20.88
N TYR A 374 -8.50 -3.63 20.99
CA TYR A 374 -7.40 -2.86 21.57
C TYR A 374 -6.43 -2.48 20.47
N VAL A 375 -6.24 -1.19 20.25
CA VAL A 375 -5.26 -0.65 19.31
C VAL A 375 -4.21 0.16 20.05
N PHE A 376 -3.04 0.38 19.45
CA PHE A 376 -1.99 1.12 20.14
C PHE A 376 -2.33 2.60 20.27
N ASP A 377 -2.67 3.26 19.15
CA ASP A 377 -2.81 4.71 19.09
C ASP A 377 -4.23 5.21 18.78
N LYS A 378 -4.49 6.46 19.14
CA LYS A 378 -5.78 7.14 18.93
C LYS A 378 -6.20 7.23 17.46
N GLN A 379 -5.27 7.36 16.52
CA GLN A 379 -5.64 7.46 15.10
C GLN A 379 -6.19 6.12 14.59
N GLN A 380 -5.57 5.01 15.01
CA GLN A 380 -6.09 3.67 14.75
C GLN A 380 -7.49 3.50 15.36
N ALA A 381 -7.70 4.00 16.59
CA ALA A 381 -8.96 3.86 17.30
C ALA A 381 -10.09 4.63 16.62
N LEU A 382 -9.81 5.87 16.23
CA LEU A 382 -10.74 6.75 15.50
C LEU A 382 -11.06 6.25 14.09
N SER A 383 -10.23 5.38 13.51
CA SER A 383 -10.55 4.73 12.24
C SER A 383 -11.66 3.67 12.37
N LEU A 384 -11.94 3.21 13.59
CA LEU A 384 -12.91 2.16 13.88
C LEU A 384 -14.16 2.66 14.61
N ALA A 385 -14.02 3.65 15.50
CA ALA A 385 -15.13 4.16 16.31
C ALA A 385 -14.99 5.66 16.60
N ASP A 386 -16.13 6.35 16.68
CA ASP A 386 -16.19 7.80 16.95
C ASP A 386 -15.82 8.16 18.41
N THR A 387 -16.05 7.23 19.34
CA THR A 387 -15.87 7.44 20.80
C THR A 387 -15.02 6.32 21.42
N PRO A 388 -13.73 6.22 21.09
CA PRO A 388 -12.86 5.19 21.65
C PRO A 388 -12.49 5.46 23.11
N ILE A 389 -12.21 4.39 23.86
CA ILE A 389 -11.90 4.41 25.30
C ILE A 389 -10.38 4.52 25.48
N PHE A 390 -9.93 5.53 26.21
CA PHE A 390 -8.51 5.69 26.53
C PHE A 390 -8.12 4.87 27.77
N ILE A 391 -7.03 4.10 27.66
CA ILE A 391 -6.40 3.38 28.75
C ILE A 391 -5.06 4.07 29.03
N ASP A 392 -5.02 4.88 30.08
CA ASP A 392 -3.82 5.62 30.44
C ASP A 392 -2.78 4.72 31.12
N LEU A 393 -1.67 4.47 30.43
CA LEU A 393 -0.50 3.76 30.96
C LEU A 393 0.69 4.70 31.22
N ALA A 394 0.45 6.02 31.25
CA ALA A 394 1.48 7.05 31.31
C ALA A 394 2.57 6.81 30.25
N ILE A 395 2.15 6.66 28.99
CA ILE A 395 3.07 6.51 27.86
C ILE A 395 3.73 7.86 27.59
N GLU A 396 5.03 7.95 27.84
CA GLU A 396 5.79 9.17 27.67
C GLU A 396 6.32 9.29 26.23
N VAL A 397 6.37 10.52 25.73
CA VAL A 397 7.11 10.84 24.50
C VAL A 397 8.59 10.88 24.83
N THR A 398 9.28 9.74 24.86
CA THR A 398 10.73 9.75 25.04
C THR A 398 11.38 10.19 23.71
N ASN A 399 11.71 11.48 23.63
CA ASN A 399 12.54 12.16 22.62
C ASN A 399 12.71 11.46 21.26
N SER A 400 11.60 11.11 20.60
CA SER A 400 11.55 10.95 19.15
C SER A 400 11.41 12.32 18.47
N ALA A 401 12.09 13.34 19.02
CA ALA A 401 12.26 14.64 18.42
C ALA A 401 13.26 14.55 17.25
N LYS A 402 12.87 13.86 16.18
CA LYS A 402 12.86 14.58 14.91
C LYS A 402 11.45 15.15 14.82
N PRO A 403 11.30 16.48 14.75
CA PRO A 403 9.98 17.10 14.75
C PRO A 403 9.11 16.37 13.74
N VAL A 404 7.91 15.97 14.18
CA VAL A 404 6.82 15.63 13.26
C VAL A 404 6.85 16.72 12.22
N SER A 405 7.16 16.33 10.99
CA SER A 405 7.14 17.23 9.87
C SER A 405 5.69 17.69 9.75
N THR A 406 5.35 18.83 10.34
CA THR A 406 4.11 19.58 10.10
C THR A 406 4.15 20.19 8.69
N PHE A 407 4.72 19.44 7.73
CA PHE A 407 4.88 19.83 6.36
C PHE A 407 3.55 19.61 5.67
N LEU A 408 2.68 20.58 5.87
CA LEU A 408 1.83 21.03 4.78
C LEU A 408 2.78 21.54 3.69
N PRO A 409 2.79 20.95 2.48
CA PRO A 409 3.64 21.42 1.41
C PRO A 409 3.40 22.92 1.21
N LEU A 410 4.47 23.70 1.35
CA LEU A 410 4.40 25.13 1.10
C LEU A 410 4.20 25.30 -0.41
N ASN A 411 2.95 25.51 -0.83
CA ASN A 411 2.62 25.79 -2.21
C ASN A 411 3.11 27.20 -2.55
N LEU A 412 4.36 27.29 -2.97
CA LEU A 412 4.98 28.51 -3.48
C LEU A 412 4.86 28.53 -5.02
N SER A 413 4.42 29.65 -5.56
CA SER A 413 4.51 29.92 -7.00
C SER A 413 5.98 29.98 -7.44
N THR A 414 6.23 29.85 -8.74
CA THR A 414 7.59 29.91 -9.30
C THR A 414 8.35 31.20 -8.91
N SER A 415 7.65 32.34 -8.83
CA SER A 415 8.25 33.60 -8.41
C SER A 415 8.59 33.61 -6.91
N GLN A 416 7.73 33.01 -6.07
CA GLN A 416 7.98 32.88 -4.64
C GLN A 416 9.10 31.89 -4.33
N LYS A 417 9.22 30.79 -5.08
CA LYS A 417 10.37 29.86 -4.96
C LYS A 417 11.70 30.56 -5.24
N LYS A 418 11.76 31.35 -6.32
CA LYS A 418 12.95 32.17 -6.64
C LYS A 418 13.25 33.21 -5.56
N ALA A 419 12.22 33.86 -5.01
CA ALA A 419 12.38 34.80 -3.90
C ALA A 419 12.91 34.12 -2.63
N TYR A 420 12.40 32.93 -2.32
CA TYR A 420 12.84 32.12 -1.19
C TYR A 420 14.31 31.69 -1.34
N GLN A 421 14.74 31.30 -2.54
CA GLN A 421 16.13 30.93 -2.84
C GLN A 421 17.12 32.08 -2.62
N ARG A 422 16.72 33.33 -2.88
CA ARG A 422 17.53 34.54 -2.70
C ARG A 422 17.81 34.90 -1.23
N ILE A 423 17.19 34.23 -0.27
CA ILE A 423 17.49 34.42 1.15
C ILE A 423 18.83 33.76 1.44
N THR A 424 19.90 34.56 1.50
CA THR A 424 21.26 34.16 1.88
C THR A 424 21.86 35.18 2.86
N LYS A 425 22.96 34.81 3.53
CA LYS A 425 23.63 35.67 4.51
C LYS A 425 24.26 36.90 3.86
N GLU A 426 24.75 36.77 2.62
CA GLU A 426 25.33 37.85 1.82
C GLU A 426 24.26 38.84 1.38
N GLN A 427 23.10 38.35 0.98
CA GLN A 427 22.00 39.17 0.48
C GLN A 427 21.26 39.91 1.60
N PHE A 428 21.19 39.32 2.80
CA PHE A 428 20.50 39.88 3.97
C PHE A 428 21.36 39.77 5.25
N PRO A 429 22.42 40.58 5.40
CA PRO A 429 23.34 40.47 6.53
C PRO A 429 22.69 40.84 7.88
N THR A 430 21.67 41.69 7.87
CA THR A 430 20.97 42.19 9.07
C THR A 430 19.49 41.87 9.04
N ILE A 431 18.87 41.73 10.23
CA ILE A 431 17.44 41.42 10.34
C ILE A 431 16.59 42.58 9.82
N GLU A 432 17.09 43.80 9.94
CA GLU A 432 16.49 45.02 9.40
C GLU A 432 16.41 44.99 7.87
N SER A 433 17.47 44.54 7.18
CA SER A 433 17.46 44.46 5.71
C SER A 433 16.52 43.35 5.21
N PHE A 434 16.44 42.24 5.94
CA PHE A 434 15.47 41.17 5.68
C PHE A 434 14.03 41.64 5.90
N ASN A 435 13.72 42.28 7.05
CA ASN A 435 12.38 42.78 7.36
C ASN A 435 11.92 43.84 6.36
N LYS A 436 12.83 44.75 5.95
CA LYS A 436 12.54 45.74 4.91
C LYS A 436 12.19 45.08 3.58
N TRP A 437 12.82 43.96 3.23
CA TRP A 437 12.50 43.17 2.04
C TRP A 437 11.17 42.42 2.17
N MET A 438 10.89 41.81 3.32
CA MET A 438 9.61 41.10 3.60
C MET A 438 8.38 42.03 3.58
N ASN A 439 8.58 43.34 3.68
CA ASN A 439 7.53 44.36 3.60
C ASN A 439 7.34 44.96 2.20
N LYS A 440 8.02 44.44 1.16
CA LYS A 440 7.77 44.83 -0.23
C LYS A 440 6.45 44.24 -0.75
N LYS A 441 5.81 44.93 -1.70
CA LYS A 441 4.51 44.56 -2.30
C LYS A 441 4.42 43.09 -2.74
N ALA A 442 5.49 42.51 -3.27
CA ALA A 442 5.52 41.11 -3.71
C ALA A 442 5.52 40.10 -2.56
N GLN A 443 6.12 40.44 -1.41
CA GLN A 443 6.20 39.58 -0.21
C GLN A 443 4.99 39.76 0.72
N LEU A 444 4.29 40.90 0.62
CA LEU A 444 3.03 41.13 1.33
C LEU A 444 1.88 40.22 0.83
N GLN A 445 2.01 39.65 -0.36
CA GLN A 445 1.06 38.67 -0.91
C GLN A 445 1.25 37.25 -0.34
N LEU A 446 2.29 37.02 0.47
CA LEU A 446 2.51 35.75 1.14
C LEU A 446 1.52 35.61 2.30
N ASN A 447 0.89 34.44 2.42
CA ASN A 447 0.08 34.14 3.59
C ASN A 447 0.94 33.97 4.85
N GLU A 448 0.31 33.94 6.02
CA GLU A 448 0.99 33.88 7.31
C GLU A 448 1.98 32.70 7.41
N GLN A 449 1.56 31.51 6.97
CA GLN A 449 2.39 30.31 6.97
C GLN A 449 3.61 30.44 6.03
N GLN A 450 3.43 31.02 4.85
CA GLN A 450 4.51 31.28 3.90
C GLN A 450 5.51 32.30 4.46
N ARG A 451 5.02 33.34 5.13
CA ARG A 451 5.88 34.35 5.77
C ARG A 451 6.71 33.76 6.90
N LEU A 452 6.10 32.93 7.76
CA LEU A 452 6.80 32.20 8.81
C LEU A 452 7.92 31.32 8.23
N HIS A 453 7.69 30.68 7.09
CA HIS A 453 8.69 29.86 6.43
C HIS A 453 9.89 30.67 5.90
N PHE A 454 9.65 31.86 5.35
CA PHE A 454 10.70 32.77 4.89
C PHE A 454 11.54 33.27 6.08
N VAL A 455 10.88 33.63 7.20
CA VAL A 455 11.54 34.04 8.45
C VAL A 455 12.36 32.89 9.05
N SER A 456 11.83 31.67 9.05
CA SER A 456 12.53 30.49 9.54
C SER A 456 13.81 30.22 8.76
N LYS A 457 13.77 30.34 7.42
CA LYS A 457 14.98 30.22 6.59
C LYS A 457 16.00 31.30 6.93
N TYR A 458 15.56 32.55 7.07
CA TYR A 458 16.44 33.64 7.46
C TYR A 458 17.15 33.37 8.80
N ASN A 459 16.39 32.95 9.81
CA ASN A 459 16.93 32.65 11.13
C ASN A 459 17.90 31.47 11.12
N SER A 460 17.70 30.46 10.27
CA SER A 460 18.62 29.31 10.14
C SER A 460 19.97 29.65 9.51
N LEU A 461 20.11 30.81 8.87
CA LEU A 461 21.34 31.27 8.23
C LEU A 461 22.22 32.11 9.17
N ARG A 462 21.75 32.34 10.41
CA ARG A 462 22.43 33.17 11.40
C ARG A 462 23.26 32.35 12.37
#